data_AF-A0A531MXB8-F1
#
_entry.id   AF-A0A531MXB8-F1
#
_cell.length_a   1.000
_cell.length_b   1.000
_cell.length_c   1.000
_cell.angle_alpha   90.00
_cell.angle_beta   90.00
_cell.angle_gamma   90.00
#
_symmetry.space_group_name_H-M   'P 1'
#
loop_
_entity.id
_entity.type
_entity.pdbx_description
1 polymer ?
#
loop_
_entity_poly.entity_id
_entity_poly.type
_entity_poly.pdbx_seq_one_letter_code
_entity_poly.pdbx_strand_id
1 'polypeptide(L)'
;MDENSSARLKRRLIDIVYRIGLFLAMLTICLPGLWIVLSSLRPTVEIMAKPPVWIPQDISFDAYVAMFSGIGKGGIPVIEYFRNSLIISVTSTVIAVAIGMAGGYAFARYRFRGKSSVFLGLMLTRTVPGIALSLPLFFLYVRLGIIDTHFGLILAYVALNVPFTIWLIDGFFRQVPKDLAEAAQIDGCTRWQAFWQVE
;
A
#
# COMPACT_ATOMS: atom_id res chain seq x y z
N MET A 1 -23.56 40.56 29.68
CA MET A 1 -22.84 39.32 30.04
C MET A 1 -22.57 38.59 28.75
N ASP A 2 -21.30 38.57 28.34
CA ASP A 2 -20.88 38.55 26.93
C ASP A 2 -21.21 37.25 26.19
N GLU A 3 -22.05 37.36 25.15
CA GLU A 3 -22.38 36.29 24.19
C GLU A 3 -21.12 35.67 23.53
N ASN A 4 -20.03 36.43 23.47
CA ASN A 4 -18.72 35.97 23.01
C ASN A 4 -18.02 35.00 23.97
N SER A 5 -18.33 35.04 25.27
CA SER A 5 -17.69 34.18 26.27
C SER A 5 -18.26 32.75 26.24
N SER A 6 -19.58 32.62 26.10
CA SER A 6 -20.28 31.34 25.99
C SER A 6 -19.95 30.62 24.67
N ALA A 7 -19.83 31.37 23.57
CA ALA A 7 -19.40 30.84 22.28
C ALA A 7 -17.95 30.29 22.31
N ARG A 8 -17.03 30.97 23.01
CA ARG A 8 -15.64 30.50 23.20
C ARG A 8 -15.57 29.25 24.08
N LEU A 9 -16.37 29.18 25.14
CA LEU A 9 -16.42 28.01 26.03
C LEU A 9 -16.98 26.78 25.29
N LYS A 10 -18.04 26.96 24.51
CA LYS A 10 -18.63 25.88 23.69
C LYS A 10 -17.64 25.34 22.65
N ARG A 11 -16.87 26.22 21.98
CA ARG A 11 -15.80 25.79 21.06
C ARG A 11 -14.69 25.02 21.77
N ARG A 12 -14.21 25.49 22.93
CA ARG A 12 -13.19 24.77 23.72
C ARG A 12 -13.68 23.41 24.19
N LEU A 13 -14.94 23.28 24.63
CA LEU A 13 -15.51 22.00 25.02
C LEU A 13 -15.62 21.03 23.84
N ILE A 14 -16.03 21.51 22.67
CA ILE A 14 -16.07 20.70 21.44
C ILE A 14 -14.65 20.25 21.06
N ASP A 15 -13.66 21.13 21.13
CA ASP A 15 -12.26 20.79 20.83
C ASP A 15 -11.70 19.75 21.81
N ILE A 16 -12.01 19.85 23.10
CA ILE A 16 -11.59 18.88 24.12
C ILE A 16 -12.26 17.53 23.88
N VAL A 17 -13.57 17.50 23.66
CA VAL A 17 -14.32 16.27 23.36
C VAL A 17 -13.79 15.62 22.08
N TYR A 18 -13.52 16.41 21.04
CA TYR A 18 -12.92 15.94 19.80
C TYR A 18 -11.54 15.33 20.02
N ARG A 19 -10.65 16.00 20.78
CA ARG A 19 -9.32 15.47 21.11
C ARG A 19 -9.37 14.19 21.92
N ILE A 20 -10.25 14.11 22.91
CA ILE A 20 -10.46 12.89 23.71
C ILE A 20 -11.01 11.76 22.84
N GLY A 21 -11.98 12.07 21.97
CA GLY A 21 -12.55 11.11 21.02
C GLY A 21 -11.49 10.58 20.04
N LEU A 22 -10.67 11.47 19.47
CA LEU A 22 -9.53 11.09 18.64
C LEU A 22 -8.53 10.21 19.39
N PHE A 23 -8.19 10.57 20.63
CA PHE A 23 -7.25 9.80 21.45
C PHE A 23 -7.77 8.38 21.72
N LEU A 24 -9.05 8.23 22.09
CA LEU A 24 -9.66 6.93 22.32
C LEU A 24 -9.76 6.10 21.03
N ALA A 25 -10.07 6.73 19.90
CA ALA A 25 -10.08 6.05 18.60
C ALA A 25 -8.67 5.55 18.22
N MET A 26 -7.65 6.40 18.36
CA MET A 26 -6.25 6.03 18.13
C MET A 26 -5.82 4.89 19.05
N LEU A 27 -6.14 4.96 20.34
CA LEU A 27 -5.81 3.91 21.31
C LEU A 27 -6.43 2.58 20.90
N THR A 28 -7.70 2.58 20.50
CA THR A 28 -8.42 1.36 20.08
C THR A 28 -7.81 0.74 18.83
N ILE A 29 -7.41 1.57 17.86
CA ILE A 29 -6.77 1.11 16.61
C ILE A 29 -5.35 0.57 16.88
N CYS A 30 -4.60 1.20 17.79
CA CYS A 30 -3.23 0.80 18.09
C CYS A 30 -3.14 -0.39 19.06
N LEU A 31 -4.17 -0.68 19.84
CA LEU A 31 -4.16 -1.72 20.87
C LEU A 31 -3.78 -3.12 20.34
N PRO A 32 -4.31 -3.60 19.20
CA PRO A 32 -3.86 -4.88 18.63
C PRO A 32 -2.39 -4.88 18.22
N GLY A 33 -1.87 -3.76 17.70
CA GLY A 33 -0.46 -3.61 17.34
C GLY A 33 0.44 -3.66 18.58
N LEU A 34 0.07 -2.93 19.63
CA LEU A 34 0.76 -2.98 20.92
C LEU A 34 0.74 -4.39 21.51
N TRP A 35 -0.38 -5.10 21.38
CA TRP A 35 -0.50 -6.49 21.84
C TRP A 35 0.47 -7.43 21.12
N ILE A 36 0.62 -7.28 19.80
CA ILE A 36 1.57 -8.08 19.00
C ILE A 36 3.02 -7.82 19.47
N VAL A 37 3.38 -6.55 19.69
CA VAL A 37 4.72 -6.18 20.17
C VAL A 37 4.98 -6.72 21.58
N LEU A 38 4.00 -6.63 22.48
CA LEU A 38 4.13 -7.20 23.81
C LEU A 38 4.24 -8.73 23.76
N SER A 39 3.50 -9.38 22.86
CA SER A 39 3.51 -10.83 22.71
C SER A 39 4.81 -11.35 22.10
N SER A 40 5.45 -10.58 21.20
CA SER A 40 6.73 -10.98 20.59
C SER A 40 7.91 -10.94 21.56
N LEU A 41 7.76 -10.25 22.70
CA LEU A 41 8.74 -10.18 23.78
C LEU A 41 8.48 -11.20 24.90
N ARG A 42 7.42 -12.01 24.82
CA ARG A 42 7.09 -13.01 25.84
C ARG A 42 7.88 -14.31 25.62
N PRO A 43 8.37 -14.95 26.69
CA PRO A 43 8.92 -16.29 26.57
C PRO A 43 7.82 -17.31 26.20
N THR A 44 8.18 -18.38 25.49
CA THR A 44 7.22 -19.38 24.98
C THR A 44 6.38 -20.02 26.09
N VAL A 45 6.94 -20.14 27.29
CA VAL A 45 6.23 -20.64 28.48
C VAL A 45 5.07 -19.74 28.92
N GLU A 46 5.21 -18.41 28.81
CA GLU A 46 4.14 -17.45 29.11
C GLU A 46 3.06 -17.45 28.02
N ILE A 47 3.46 -17.63 26.75
CA ILE A 47 2.51 -17.71 25.62
C ILE A 47 1.62 -18.95 25.75
N MET A 48 2.17 -20.05 26.25
CA MET A 48 1.46 -21.33 26.43
C MET A 48 0.81 -21.48 27.81
N ALA A 49 0.95 -20.48 28.69
CA ALA A 49 0.41 -20.51 30.04
C ALA A 49 -1.13 -20.53 30.04
N LYS A 50 -1.70 -21.28 31.00
CA LYS A 50 -3.13 -21.31 31.32
C LYS A 50 -3.27 -21.01 32.81
N PRO A 51 -3.83 -19.86 33.24
CA PRO A 51 -4.51 -18.83 32.45
C PRO A 51 -3.57 -17.96 31.58
N PRO A 52 -4.07 -17.30 30.52
CA PRO A 52 -3.26 -16.46 29.64
C PRO A 52 -2.65 -15.28 30.40
N VAL A 53 -1.35 -15.09 30.26
CA VAL A 53 -0.63 -13.93 30.82
C VAL A 53 -0.77 -12.76 29.85
N TRP A 54 -1.43 -11.68 30.26
CA TRP A 54 -1.73 -10.53 29.40
C TRP A 54 -0.63 -9.46 29.39
N ILE A 55 0.18 -9.40 30.43
CA ILE A 55 1.29 -8.47 30.57
C ILE A 55 2.54 -9.34 30.79
N PRO A 56 3.56 -9.25 29.92
CA PRO A 56 4.78 -10.03 30.07
C PRO A 56 5.35 -9.84 31.47
N GLN A 57 5.67 -10.92 32.18
CA GLN A 57 6.36 -10.81 33.47
C GLN A 57 7.86 -10.73 33.24
N ASP A 58 8.36 -11.49 32.27
CA ASP A 58 9.74 -11.44 31.79
C ASP A 58 9.82 -11.02 30.31
N ILE A 59 10.83 -10.21 29.99
CA ILE A 59 11.16 -9.85 28.61
C ILE A 59 12.19 -10.86 28.09
N SER A 60 11.83 -11.62 27.05
CA SER A 60 12.71 -12.55 26.36
C SER A 60 12.94 -12.13 24.91
N PHE A 61 14.19 -12.27 24.46
CA PHE A 61 14.59 -12.09 23.06
C PHE A 61 14.88 -13.42 22.36
N ASP A 62 14.59 -14.56 23.00
CA ASP A 62 14.92 -15.88 22.48
C ASP A 62 14.22 -16.16 21.14
N ALA A 63 12.98 -15.68 20.99
CA ALA A 63 12.25 -15.77 19.72
C ALA A 63 12.97 -15.02 18.58
N TYR A 64 13.54 -13.85 18.86
CA TYR A 64 14.32 -13.09 17.88
C TYR A 64 15.65 -13.77 17.56
N VAL A 65 16.37 -14.25 18.58
CA VAL A 65 17.63 -14.98 18.40
C VAL A 65 17.38 -16.26 17.58
N ALA A 66 16.35 -17.03 17.92
CA ALA A 66 15.94 -18.21 17.14
C ALA A 66 15.63 -17.86 15.69
N MET A 67 14.88 -16.77 15.47
CA MET A 67 14.52 -16.28 14.14
C MET A 67 15.75 -15.87 13.30
N PHE A 68 16.78 -15.26 13.90
CA PHE A 68 17.99 -14.83 13.19
C PHE A 68 19.17 -15.82 13.24
N SER A 69 19.04 -16.94 13.96
CA SER A 69 20.11 -17.93 14.17
C SER A 69 20.47 -18.78 12.93
N GLY A 70 19.67 -18.67 11.86
CA GLY A 70 19.91 -19.35 10.58
C GLY A 70 19.36 -20.79 10.51
N ILE A 71 19.17 -21.27 9.27
CA ILE A 71 18.51 -22.54 8.92
C ILE A 71 19.13 -23.76 9.64
N GLY A 72 20.46 -23.74 9.86
CA GLY A 72 21.20 -24.86 10.46
C GLY A 72 20.93 -25.11 11.96
N LYS A 73 20.26 -24.19 12.67
CA LYS A 73 19.93 -24.33 14.10
C LYS A 73 18.42 -24.43 14.37
N GLY A 74 17.61 -24.67 13.33
CA GLY A 74 16.15 -24.65 13.41
C GLY A 74 15.53 -23.26 13.28
N GLY A 75 16.32 -22.25 12.90
CA GLY A 75 15.85 -20.89 12.62
C GLY A 75 15.22 -20.73 11.23
N ILE A 76 14.41 -19.68 11.07
CA ILE A 76 13.74 -19.34 9.81
C ILE A 76 14.65 -18.37 9.02
N PRO A 77 14.83 -18.49 7.69
CA PRO A 77 15.66 -17.56 6.91
C PRO A 77 14.97 -16.23 6.67
N VAL A 78 14.70 -15.47 7.73
CA VAL A 78 13.91 -14.23 7.68
C VAL A 78 14.56 -13.15 6.84
N ILE A 79 15.89 -13.05 6.85
CA ILE A 79 16.61 -12.08 5.99
C ILE A 79 16.39 -12.38 4.51
N GLU A 80 16.36 -13.66 4.12
CA GLU A 80 16.12 -14.05 2.74
C GLU A 80 14.67 -13.78 2.32
N TYR A 81 13.71 -14.09 3.19
CA TYR A 81 12.30 -13.76 2.94
C TYR A 81 12.09 -12.26 2.81
N PHE A 82 12.67 -11.47 3.71
CA PHE A 82 12.62 -10.02 3.66
C PHE A 82 13.24 -9.49 2.35
N ARG A 83 14.42 -10.01 1.96
CA ARG A 83 15.07 -9.64 0.69
C ARG A 83 14.18 -9.98 -0.51
N ASN A 84 13.57 -11.17 -0.53
CA ASN A 84 12.68 -11.60 -1.61
C ASN A 84 11.45 -10.68 -1.70
N SER A 85 10.79 -10.40 -0.57
CA SER A 85 9.66 -9.48 -0.51
C SER A 85 10.04 -8.06 -0.95
N LEU A 86 11.21 -7.56 -0.54
CA LEU A 86 11.69 -6.24 -0.90
C LEU A 86 11.93 -6.15 -2.42
N ILE A 87 12.63 -7.13 -3.00
CA ILE A 87 12.89 -7.18 -4.45
C ILE A 87 11.58 -7.22 -5.23
N ILE A 88 10.65 -8.11 -4.85
CA ILE A 88 9.38 -8.28 -5.55
C ILE A 88 8.53 -7.02 -5.43
N SER A 89 8.35 -6.49 -4.21
CA SER A 89 7.50 -5.31 -3.97
C SER A 89 8.03 -4.04 -4.63
N VAL A 90 9.32 -3.75 -4.50
CA VAL A 90 9.92 -2.55 -5.10
C VAL A 90 9.90 -2.64 -6.62
N THR A 91 10.33 -3.77 -7.19
CA THR A 91 10.38 -3.94 -8.64
C THR A 91 8.99 -3.88 -9.27
N SER A 92 8.01 -4.59 -8.68
CA SER A 92 6.64 -4.56 -9.18
C SER A 92 6.00 -3.17 -9.03
N THR A 93 6.30 -2.44 -7.96
CA THR A 93 5.81 -1.07 -7.74
C THR A 93 6.39 -0.12 -8.78
N VAL A 94 7.70 -0.13 -9.00
CA VAL A 94 8.36 0.74 -10.00
C VAL A 94 7.78 0.49 -11.40
N ILE A 95 7.62 -0.77 -11.79
CA ILE A 95 7.04 -1.13 -13.09
C ILE A 95 5.57 -0.69 -13.18
N ALA A 96 4.78 -0.96 -12.14
CA ALA A 96 3.36 -0.58 -12.11
C ALA A 96 3.19 0.95 -12.17
N VAL A 97 4.04 1.71 -11.47
CA VAL A 97 4.06 3.18 -11.52
C VAL A 97 4.46 3.67 -12.90
N ALA A 98 5.51 3.12 -13.52
CA ALA A 98 5.93 3.54 -14.86
C ALA A 98 4.81 3.32 -15.91
N ILE A 99 4.19 2.13 -15.90
CA ILE A 99 3.06 1.81 -16.80
C ILE A 99 1.83 2.67 -16.44
N GLY A 100 1.55 2.80 -15.14
CA GLY A 100 0.43 3.58 -14.63
C GLY A 100 0.55 5.05 -14.94
N MET A 101 1.76 5.59 -14.98
CA MET A 101 2.06 6.97 -15.33
C MET A 101 1.77 7.22 -16.80
N ALA A 102 2.28 6.36 -17.69
CA ALA A 102 1.99 6.43 -19.11
C ALA A 102 0.47 6.29 -19.41
N GLY A 103 -0.17 5.29 -18.79
CA GLY A 103 -1.61 5.04 -18.97
C GLY A 103 -2.47 6.14 -18.38
N GLY A 104 -2.21 6.55 -17.14
CA GLY A 104 -2.95 7.61 -16.44
C GLY A 104 -2.81 8.96 -17.14
N TYR A 105 -1.61 9.29 -17.64
CA TYR A 105 -1.41 10.46 -18.49
C TYR A 105 -2.23 10.39 -19.78
N ALA A 106 -2.23 9.24 -20.46
CA ALA A 106 -3.03 9.02 -21.65
C ALA A 106 -4.53 9.22 -21.38
N PHE A 107 -5.04 8.66 -20.27
CA PHE A 107 -6.44 8.83 -19.86
C PHE A 107 -6.75 10.26 -19.37
N ALA A 108 -5.81 11.00 -18.80
CA ALA A 108 -6.10 12.36 -18.33
C ALA A 108 -6.09 13.38 -19.47
N ARG A 109 -5.09 13.30 -20.35
CA ARG A 109 -4.83 14.35 -21.35
C ARG A 109 -5.39 14.06 -22.73
N TYR A 110 -5.38 12.81 -23.19
CA TYR A 110 -5.83 12.47 -24.54
C TYR A 110 -7.34 12.18 -24.63
N ARG A 111 -7.92 12.51 -25.79
CA ARG A 111 -9.27 12.11 -26.19
C ARG A 111 -9.14 11.09 -27.31
N PHE A 112 -9.62 9.88 -27.09
CA PHE A 112 -9.60 8.80 -28.08
C PHE A 112 -10.93 8.02 -28.05
N ARG A 113 -11.25 7.36 -29.17
CA ARG A 113 -12.50 6.60 -29.31
C ARG A 113 -12.50 5.40 -28.36
N GLY A 114 -13.60 5.18 -27.64
CA GLY A 114 -13.74 4.06 -26.70
C GLY A 114 -13.07 4.25 -25.34
N LYS A 115 -12.54 5.46 -25.04
CA LYS A 115 -11.86 5.77 -23.77
C LYS A 115 -12.60 5.29 -22.52
N SER A 116 -13.89 5.59 -22.41
CA SER A 116 -14.70 5.18 -21.25
C SER A 116 -14.86 3.66 -21.16
N SER A 117 -15.03 2.97 -22.29
CA SER A 117 -15.17 1.52 -22.33
C SER A 117 -13.87 0.81 -21.95
N VAL A 118 -12.72 1.29 -22.44
CA VAL A 118 -11.41 0.74 -22.07
C VAL A 118 -11.13 0.99 -20.58
N PHE A 119 -11.41 2.19 -20.09
CA PHE A 119 -11.23 2.51 -18.67
C PHE A 119 -12.13 1.64 -17.78
N LEU A 120 -13.40 1.47 -18.15
CA LEU A 120 -14.31 0.57 -17.46
C LEU A 120 -13.81 -0.88 -17.49
N GLY A 121 -13.37 -1.37 -18.64
CA GLY A 121 -12.80 -2.72 -18.78
C GLY A 121 -11.59 -2.94 -17.87
N LEU A 122 -10.68 -1.97 -17.81
CA LEU A 122 -9.55 -1.99 -16.86
C LEU A 122 -10.03 -2.07 -15.42
N MET A 123 -11.02 -1.26 -15.03
CA MET A 123 -11.57 -1.31 -13.66
C MET A 123 -12.31 -2.61 -13.35
N LEU A 124 -12.98 -3.22 -14.33
CA LEU A 124 -13.67 -4.50 -14.12
C LEU A 124 -12.70 -5.64 -13.82
N THR A 125 -11.45 -5.59 -14.30
CA THR A 125 -10.46 -6.61 -13.91
C THR A 125 -10.18 -6.62 -12.39
N ARG A 126 -10.40 -5.50 -11.70
CA ARG A 126 -10.23 -5.37 -10.25
C ARG A 126 -11.35 -5.98 -9.42
N THR A 127 -12.50 -6.23 -10.03
CA THR A 127 -13.62 -6.87 -9.32
C THR A 127 -13.42 -8.37 -9.18
N VAL A 128 -12.53 -8.95 -9.99
CA VAL A 128 -12.17 -10.36 -9.90
C VAL A 128 -11.35 -10.59 -8.63
N PRO A 129 -11.79 -11.48 -7.72
CA PRO A 129 -11.05 -11.75 -6.49
C PRO A 129 -9.73 -12.44 -6.83
N GLY A 130 -8.62 -11.95 -6.26
CA GLY A 130 -7.28 -12.46 -6.56
C GLY A 130 -7.11 -13.96 -6.30
N ILE A 131 -7.83 -14.51 -5.31
CA ILE A 131 -7.83 -15.95 -5.03
C ILE A 131 -8.41 -16.77 -6.19
N ALA A 132 -9.42 -16.25 -6.92
CA ALA A 132 -9.99 -16.94 -8.07
C ALA A 132 -9.02 -16.98 -9.26
N LEU A 133 -8.07 -16.04 -9.33
CA LEU A 133 -7.02 -16.01 -10.35
C LEU A 133 -5.82 -16.91 -10.01
N SER A 134 -5.70 -17.40 -8.77
CA SER A 134 -4.56 -18.21 -8.33
C SER A 134 -4.37 -19.49 -9.17
N LEU A 135 -5.43 -20.27 -9.37
CA LEU A 135 -5.38 -21.53 -10.11
C LEU A 135 -5.12 -21.32 -11.62
N PRO A 136 -5.81 -20.39 -12.32
CA PRO A 136 -5.48 -20.06 -13.70
C PRO A 136 -4.04 -19.57 -13.88
N LEU A 137 -3.55 -18.69 -13.01
CA LEU A 137 -2.17 -18.19 -13.06
C LEU A 137 -1.15 -19.30 -12.80
N PHE A 138 -1.44 -20.23 -11.89
CA PHE A 138 -0.60 -21.39 -11.65
C PHE A 138 -0.41 -22.21 -12.91
N PHE A 139 -1.48 -22.64 -13.58
CA PHE A 139 -1.38 -23.41 -14.82
C PHE A 139 -0.65 -22.64 -15.93
N LEU A 140 -0.91 -21.33 -16.05
CA LEU A 140 -0.21 -20.46 -16.99
C LEU A 140 1.30 -20.44 -16.70
N TYR A 141 1.69 -20.28 -15.45
CA TYR A 141 3.10 -20.16 -15.05
C TYR A 141 3.86 -21.49 -15.15
N VAL A 142 3.20 -22.61 -14.88
CA VAL A 142 3.74 -23.95 -15.17
C VAL A 142 4.02 -24.09 -16.66
N ARG A 143 3.06 -23.74 -17.52
CA ARG A 143 3.22 -23.85 -18.97
C ARG A 143 4.32 -22.93 -19.52
N LEU A 144 4.48 -21.75 -18.93
CA LEU A 144 5.52 -20.79 -19.29
C LEU A 144 6.88 -21.09 -18.65
N GLY A 145 6.97 -22.04 -17.71
CA GLY A 145 8.20 -22.37 -17.00
C GLY A 145 8.68 -21.29 -16.02
N ILE A 146 7.80 -20.37 -15.61
CA ILE A 146 8.11 -19.26 -14.68
C ILE A 146 7.53 -19.48 -13.27
N ILE A 147 7.04 -20.69 -13.00
CA ILE A 147 6.58 -21.09 -11.68
C ILE A 147 7.72 -21.03 -10.66
N ASP A 148 7.39 -20.63 -9.42
CA ASP A 148 8.35 -20.52 -8.31
C ASP A 148 9.53 -19.57 -8.57
N THR A 149 9.28 -18.50 -9.34
CA THR A 149 10.28 -17.45 -9.62
C THR A 149 9.80 -16.09 -9.13
N HIS A 150 10.74 -15.23 -8.73
CA HIS A 150 10.44 -13.81 -8.43
C HIS A 150 9.80 -13.11 -9.63
N PHE A 151 10.22 -13.45 -10.85
CA PHE A 151 9.68 -12.87 -12.08
C PHE A 151 8.18 -13.15 -12.23
N GLY A 152 7.75 -14.39 -12.01
CA GLY A 152 6.33 -14.75 -12.05
C GLY A 152 5.51 -13.94 -11.05
N LEU A 153 5.99 -13.79 -9.81
CA LEU A 153 5.31 -12.98 -8.78
C LEU A 153 5.28 -11.49 -9.14
N ILE A 154 6.38 -10.93 -9.64
CA ILE A 154 6.45 -9.53 -10.09
C ILE A 154 5.41 -9.29 -11.19
N LEU A 155 5.33 -10.19 -12.17
CA LEU A 155 4.40 -10.07 -13.28
C LEU A 155 2.93 -10.10 -12.81
N ALA A 156 2.60 -11.02 -11.90
CA ALA A 156 1.26 -11.07 -11.30
C ALA A 156 0.91 -9.76 -10.59
N TYR A 157 1.83 -9.26 -9.75
CA TYR A 157 1.61 -8.03 -8.99
C TYR A 157 1.49 -6.80 -9.90
N VAL A 158 2.31 -6.70 -10.95
CA VAL A 158 2.18 -5.62 -11.94
C VAL A 158 0.81 -5.68 -12.61
N ALA A 159 0.41 -6.85 -13.13
CA ALA A 159 -0.84 -7.00 -13.85
C ALA A 159 -2.07 -6.64 -12.99
N LEU A 160 -2.08 -7.05 -11.72
CA LEU A 160 -3.17 -6.73 -10.78
C LEU A 160 -3.15 -5.26 -10.32
N ASN A 161 -1.97 -4.63 -10.25
CA ASN A 161 -1.82 -3.28 -9.73
C ASN A 161 -1.99 -2.17 -10.77
N VAL A 162 -1.54 -2.39 -12.01
CA VAL A 162 -1.57 -1.40 -13.09
C VAL A 162 -2.94 -0.71 -13.26
N PRO A 163 -4.10 -1.41 -13.27
CA PRO A 163 -5.39 -0.74 -13.46
C PRO A 163 -5.62 0.39 -12.44
N PHE A 164 -5.40 0.10 -11.16
CA PHE A 164 -5.57 1.11 -10.11
C PHE A 164 -4.52 2.19 -10.14
N THR A 165 -3.28 1.85 -10.47
CA THR A 165 -2.24 2.87 -10.63
C THR A 165 -2.63 3.84 -11.75
N ILE A 166 -3.13 3.34 -12.89
CA ILE A 166 -3.68 4.18 -13.98
C ILE A 166 -4.82 5.06 -13.47
N TRP A 167 -5.80 4.47 -12.77
CA TRP A 167 -6.95 5.21 -12.25
C TRP A 167 -6.56 6.30 -11.26
N LEU A 168 -5.65 5.99 -10.33
CA LEU A 168 -5.13 6.92 -9.34
C LEU A 168 -4.40 8.08 -10.01
N ILE A 169 -3.50 7.77 -10.95
CA ILE A 169 -2.71 8.78 -11.66
C ILE A 169 -3.58 9.63 -12.60
N ASP A 170 -4.57 9.05 -13.30
CA ASP A 170 -5.58 9.81 -14.06
C ASP A 170 -6.31 10.81 -13.16
N GLY A 171 -6.70 10.39 -11.96
CA GLY A 171 -7.34 11.25 -10.95
C GLY A 171 -6.46 12.41 -10.50
N PHE A 172 -5.14 12.20 -10.37
CA PHE A 172 -4.18 13.26 -10.02
C PHE A 172 -3.93 14.21 -11.20
N PHE A 173 -3.61 13.71 -12.39
CA PHE A 173 -3.34 14.58 -13.56
C PHE A 173 -4.53 15.45 -13.95
N ARG A 174 -5.76 15.01 -13.68
CA ARG A 174 -6.97 15.82 -13.93
C ARG A 174 -7.12 17.02 -13.00
N GLN A 175 -6.51 16.98 -11.82
CA GLN A 175 -6.53 18.11 -10.88
C GLN A 175 -5.56 19.21 -11.33
N VAL A 176 -4.52 18.87 -12.08
CA VAL A 176 -3.57 19.84 -12.65
C VAL A 176 -4.21 20.55 -13.86
N PRO A 177 -4.36 21.89 -13.83
CA PRO A 177 -4.90 22.66 -14.95
C PRO A 177 -4.11 22.41 -16.24
N LYS A 178 -4.82 22.22 -17.35
CA LYS A 178 -4.20 21.96 -18.66
C LYS A 178 -3.43 23.18 -19.18
N ASP A 179 -3.89 24.35 -18.82
CA ASP A 179 -3.33 25.64 -19.24
C ASP A 179 -1.84 25.77 -18.86
N LEU A 180 -1.39 25.11 -17.80
CA LEU A 180 0.02 25.06 -17.42
C LEU A 180 0.88 24.33 -18.46
N ALA A 181 0.40 23.19 -18.96
CA ALA A 181 1.08 22.41 -19.98
C ALA A 181 1.02 23.10 -21.36
N GLU A 182 -0.06 23.86 -21.63
CA GLU A 182 -0.19 24.68 -22.83
C GLU A 182 0.75 25.89 -22.80
N ALA A 183 0.87 26.57 -21.65
CA ALA A 183 1.83 27.66 -21.46
C ALA A 183 3.29 27.19 -21.65
N ALA A 184 3.65 26.04 -21.08
CA ALA A 184 4.98 25.46 -21.28
C ALA A 184 5.28 25.17 -22.76
N GLN A 185 4.27 24.73 -23.54
CA GLN A 185 4.43 24.50 -24.98
C GLN A 185 4.58 25.80 -25.76
N ILE A 186 3.94 26.89 -25.33
CA ILE A 186 4.13 28.24 -25.89
C ILE A 186 5.56 28.72 -25.62
N ASP A 187 6.12 28.42 -24.43
CA ASP A 187 7.50 28.74 -24.05
C ASP A 187 8.55 27.85 -24.77
N GLY A 188 8.12 26.95 -25.65
CA GLY A 188 8.99 26.13 -26.49
C GLY A 188 9.26 24.71 -25.97
N CYS A 189 8.64 24.30 -24.85
CA CYS A 189 8.74 22.92 -24.38
C CYS A 189 8.01 21.96 -25.32
N THR A 190 8.64 20.82 -25.60
CA THR A 190 7.96 19.68 -26.22
C THR A 190 6.92 19.10 -25.26
N ARG A 191 5.93 18.34 -25.76
CA ARG A 191 4.92 17.68 -24.92
C ARG A 191 5.51 16.78 -23.84
N TRP A 192 6.60 16.08 -24.14
CA TRP A 192 7.30 15.23 -23.17
C TRP A 192 8.01 16.05 -22.09
N GLN A 193 8.62 17.19 -22.47
CA GLN A 193 9.22 18.11 -21.50
C GLN A 193 8.16 18.76 -20.61
N ALA A 194 7.03 19.20 -21.18
CA ALA A 194 5.91 19.72 -20.41
C ALA A 194 5.40 18.68 -19.40
N PHE A 195 5.24 17.42 -19.84
CA PHE A 195 4.88 16.30 -18.97
C PHE A 195 5.88 16.09 -17.82
N TRP A 196 7.19 16.10 -18.09
CA TRP A 196 8.19 15.80 -17.06
C TRP A 196 8.49 16.97 -16.11
N GLN A 197 8.31 18.21 -16.56
CA GLN A 197 8.74 19.41 -15.83
C GLN A 197 7.58 20.17 -15.17
N VAL A 198 6.35 20.01 -15.65
CA VAL A 198 5.20 20.84 -15.24
C VAL A 198 4.03 20.01 -14.71
N GLU A 199 3.81 18.82 -15.24
CA GLU A 199 2.66 17.95 -14.90
C GLU A 199 3.01 16.87 -13.88
#